data_AF-A0A841VIQ1-F1
#
_entry.id   AF-A0A841VIQ1-F1
#
_cell.length_a   1.000
_cell.length_b   1.000
_cell.length_c   1.000
_cell.angle_alpha   90.00
_cell.angle_beta   90.00
_cell.angle_gamma   90.00
#
_symmetry.space_group_name_H-M   'P 1'
#
loop_
_entity.id
_entity.type
_entity.pdbx_description
1 polymer ?
#
loop_
_entity_poly.entity_id
_entity_poly.type
_entity_poly.pdbx_seq_one_letter_code
_entity_poly.pdbx_strand_id
1 'polypeptide(L)'
;MSAIQIAEIIEQISQEIEVDANGQAKASVRATARLAGVTGGAVLKTLNTINQEPSKLAQKIQLRGLNIELWRSNGIPDEGVYLIVEYYAFEAGRYCTQKARQAIAHFYKHKTFDGFVYLAFSPEKHSPEKKVQTSLVKGIEKIANPVMEVNTPAGKIDILTIHEIIEVKNVLGWKSAIGQILIYGHYYPNHQKRIHLFGQCCSNTKQLIKFHCDELNIQVTWQ
;
A
#
# COMPACT_ATOMS: atom_id res chain seq x y z
N MET A 1 17.67 0.20 19.75
CA MET A 1 17.50 0.06 18.29
C MET A 1 16.56 1.15 17.79
N SER A 2 16.89 1.86 16.73
CA SER A 2 16.10 2.98 16.19
C SER A 2 15.04 2.48 15.19
N ALA A 3 14.04 3.31 14.86
CA ALA A 3 13.04 3.02 13.82
C ALA A 3 13.66 2.79 12.42
N ILE A 4 14.90 3.25 12.21
CA ILE A 4 15.65 3.06 10.97
C ILE A 4 16.04 1.59 10.79
N GLN A 5 16.39 0.88 11.88
CA GLN A 5 16.86 -0.51 11.82
C GLN A 5 15.74 -1.52 11.50
N ILE A 6 14.47 -1.23 11.81
CA ILE A 6 13.36 -2.13 11.45
C ILE A 6 13.01 -2.02 9.96
N ALA A 7 13.11 -0.82 9.39
CA ALA A 7 12.89 -0.59 7.96
C ALA A 7 13.93 -1.32 7.09
N GLU A 8 15.19 -1.34 7.52
CA GLU A 8 16.25 -2.11 6.85
C GLU A 8 15.99 -3.63 6.88
N ILE A 9 15.51 -4.16 8.01
CA ILE A 9 15.16 -5.59 8.12
C ILE A 9 13.98 -5.93 7.22
N ILE A 10 13.00 -5.04 7.16
CA ILE A 10 11.83 -5.09 6.28
C ILE A 10 12.26 -5.16 4.81
N GLU A 11 13.21 -4.33 4.41
CA GLU A 11 13.78 -4.32 3.06
C GLU A 11 14.55 -5.61 2.77
N GLN A 12 15.29 -6.15 3.75
CA GLN A 12 16.06 -7.38 3.59
C GLN A 12 15.20 -8.65 3.45
N ILE A 13 14.02 -8.68 4.05
CA ILE A 13 13.11 -9.83 3.93
C ILE A 13 12.18 -9.72 2.72
N SER A 14 12.34 -8.68 1.91
CA SER A 14 11.49 -8.36 0.77
C SER A 14 11.36 -9.49 -0.25
N GLN A 15 12.49 -10.13 -0.54
CA GLN A 15 12.58 -11.25 -1.47
C GLN A 15 12.06 -12.57 -0.88
N GLU A 16 11.61 -12.57 0.37
CA GLU A 16 11.12 -13.75 1.10
C GLU A 16 9.64 -13.65 1.48
N ILE A 17 8.95 -12.67 0.90
CA ILE A 17 7.52 -12.44 1.01
C ILE A 17 6.92 -12.67 -0.38
N GLU A 18 5.96 -13.57 -0.45
CA GLU A 18 5.18 -13.86 -1.65
C GLU A 18 3.77 -13.27 -1.47
N VAL A 19 3.23 -12.67 -2.53
CA VAL A 19 1.85 -12.18 -2.57
C VAL A 19 1.11 -12.97 -3.65
N ASP A 20 0.00 -13.61 -3.28
CA ASP A 20 -0.79 -14.36 -4.24
C ASP A 20 -1.70 -13.47 -5.09
N ALA A 21 -2.37 -14.07 -6.08
CA ALA A 21 -3.26 -13.37 -7.00
C ALA A 21 -4.46 -12.68 -6.31
N ASN A 22 -4.76 -13.03 -5.06
CA ASN A 22 -5.83 -12.43 -4.26
C ASN A 22 -5.31 -11.30 -3.36
N GLY A 23 -4.01 -10.99 -3.42
CA GLY A 23 -3.37 -9.99 -2.59
C GLY A 23 -3.02 -10.47 -1.18
N GLN A 24 -3.13 -11.77 -0.91
CA GLN A 24 -2.77 -12.34 0.39
C GLN A 24 -1.28 -12.65 0.41
N ALA A 25 -0.60 -12.19 1.45
CA ALA A 25 0.83 -12.42 1.59
C ALA A 25 1.18 -13.60 2.47
N LYS A 26 2.29 -14.21 2.12
CA LYS A 26 2.93 -15.28 2.87
C LYS A 26 4.40 -14.96 3.03
N ALA A 27 4.91 -15.10 4.24
CA ALA A 27 6.32 -14.94 4.52
C ALA A 27 6.97 -16.29 4.75
N SER A 28 8.23 -16.44 4.35
CA SER A 28 9.00 -17.61 4.72
C SER A 28 9.13 -17.74 6.25
N VAL A 29 9.38 -18.96 6.74
CA VAL A 29 9.71 -19.21 8.15
C VAL A 29 10.90 -18.36 8.60
N ARG A 30 11.87 -18.15 7.70
CA ARG A 30 13.09 -17.38 7.98
C ARG A 30 12.81 -15.88 8.06
N ALA A 31 11.98 -15.34 7.18
CA ALA A 31 11.52 -13.96 7.21
C ALA A 31 10.75 -13.68 8.52
N THR A 32 9.80 -14.56 8.85
CA THR A 32 9.01 -14.49 10.09
C THR A 32 9.90 -14.52 11.34
N ALA A 33 10.89 -15.43 11.38
CA ALA A 33 11.84 -15.51 12.48
C ALA A 33 12.68 -14.23 12.63
N ARG A 34 13.12 -13.63 11.51
CA ARG A 34 13.85 -12.36 11.52
C ARG A 34 13.02 -11.20 12.07
N LEU A 35 11.76 -11.09 11.66
CA LEU A 35 10.82 -10.09 12.20
C LEU A 35 10.61 -10.26 13.71
N ALA A 36 10.41 -11.50 14.15
CA ALA A 36 10.24 -11.84 15.55
C ALA A 36 11.55 -11.75 16.37
N GLY A 37 12.71 -11.59 15.72
CA GLY A 37 14.02 -11.54 16.39
C GLY A 37 14.45 -12.87 17.00
N VAL A 38 14.04 -13.99 16.40
CA VAL A 38 14.33 -15.36 16.86
C VAL A 38 14.96 -16.20 15.76
N THR A 39 15.37 -17.42 16.08
CA THR A 39 15.88 -18.37 15.07
C THR A 39 14.73 -19.04 14.31
N GLY A 40 14.98 -19.45 13.07
CA GLY A 40 14.01 -20.25 12.30
C GLY A 40 13.59 -21.53 13.02
N GLY A 41 14.50 -22.15 13.79
CA GLY A 41 14.21 -23.31 14.63
C GLY A 41 13.15 -23.04 15.71
N ALA A 42 13.10 -21.84 16.29
CA ALA A 42 12.08 -21.47 17.28
C ALA A 42 10.68 -21.39 16.66
N VAL A 43 10.58 -20.87 15.42
CA VAL A 43 9.33 -20.86 14.66
C VAL A 43 8.95 -22.27 14.23
N LEU A 44 9.88 -23.05 13.67
CA LEU A 44 9.64 -24.45 13.28
C LEU A 44 9.18 -25.33 14.44
N LYS A 45 9.71 -25.11 15.65
CA LYS A 45 9.26 -25.84 16.84
C LYS A 45 7.77 -25.65 17.08
N THR A 46 7.25 -24.44 16.87
CA THR A 46 5.81 -24.16 16.97
C THR A 46 5.04 -24.91 15.90
N LEU A 47 5.49 -24.84 14.64
CA LEU A 47 4.84 -25.50 13.51
C LEU A 47 4.86 -27.03 13.59
N ASN A 48 5.87 -27.60 14.26
CA ASN A 48 6.01 -29.06 14.43
C ASN A 48 5.23 -29.61 15.64
N THR A 49 4.71 -28.75 16.52
CA THR A 49 3.97 -29.20 17.74
C THR A 49 2.51 -29.60 17.49
N ILE A 50 2.06 -29.69 16.23
CA ILE A 50 0.68 -30.10 15.88
C ILE A 50 0.38 -31.54 16.33
N ASN A 51 1.40 -32.42 16.30
CA ASN A 51 1.28 -33.85 16.63
C ASN A 51 1.84 -34.21 18.01
N GLN A 52 2.11 -33.21 18.86
CA GLN A 52 2.65 -33.35 20.23
C GLN A 52 1.95 -32.34 21.16
N GLU A 53 2.34 -32.23 22.43
CA GLU A 53 1.83 -31.17 23.31
C GLU A 53 2.06 -29.78 22.68
N PRO A 54 0.99 -29.06 22.28
CA PRO A 54 1.13 -27.84 21.51
C PRO A 54 1.76 -26.75 22.37
N SER A 55 2.76 -26.05 21.82
CA SER A 55 3.32 -24.86 22.48
C SER A 55 2.25 -23.80 22.72
N LYS A 56 2.45 -22.89 23.69
CA LYS A 56 1.50 -21.78 23.95
C LYS A 56 1.17 -20.97 22.69
N LEU A 57 2.16 -20.78 21.81
CA LEU A 57 1.96 -20.12 20.53
C LEU A 57 1.12 -20.98 19.56
N ALA A 58 1.38 -22.29 19.46
CA ALA A 58 0.57 -23.19 18.65
C ALA A 58 -0.89 -23.23 19.13
N GLN A 59 -1.11 -23.26 20.45
CA GLN A 59 -2.45 -23.16 21.05
C GLN A 59 -3.14 -21.85 20.67
N LYS A 60 -2.44 -20.71 20.76
CA LYS A 60 -2.97 -19.40 20.36
C LYS A 60 -3.40 -19.36 18.89
N ILE A 61 -2.61 -19.95 18.00
CA ILE A 61 -2.91 -20.02 16.57
C ILE A 61 -4.13 -20.92 16.32
N GLN A 62 -4.20 -22.09 16.97
CA GLN A 62 -5.35 -22.99 16.87
C GLN A 62 -6.65 -22.36 17.39
N LEU A 63 -6.59 -21.60 18.49
CA LEU A 63 -7.75 -20.86 19.03
C LEU A 63 -8.31 -19.82 18.05
N ARG A 64 -7.49 -19.34 17.11
CA ARG A 64 -7.91 -18.45 16.01
C ARG A 64 -8.48 -19.19 14.80
N GLY A 65 -8.54 -20.52 14.84
CA GLY A 65 -9.06 -21.35 13.76
C GLY A 65 -8.09 -21.53 12.58
N LEU A 66 -6.81 -21.19 12.75
CA LEU A 66 -5.81 -21.28 11.68
C LEU A 66 -5.16 -22.66 11.63
N ASN A 67 -5.11 -23.24 10.42
CA ASN A 67 -4.40 -24.49 10.17
C ASN A 67 -2.92 -24.20 9.84
N ILE A 68 -2.01 -24.73 10.66
CA ILE A 68 -0.56 -24.55 10.55
C ILE A 68 0.20 -25.66 9.79
N GLU A 69 -0.48 -26.75 9.40
CA GLU A 69 0.15 -27.94 8.78
C GLU A 69 0.95 -27.62 7.52
N LEU A 70 0.46 -26.68 6.70
CA LEU A 70 1.04 -26.35 5.41
C LEU A 70 1.98 -25.14 5.46
N TRP A 71 2.13 -24.46 6.60
CA TRP A 71 2.90 -23.21 6.66
C TRP A 71 4.39 -23.41 6.44
N ARG A 72 4.89 -24.61 6.73
CA ARG A 72 6.29 -24.97 6.51
C ARG A 72 6.65 -25.00 5.02
N SER A 73 5.77 -25.54 4.19
CA SER A 73 6.00 -25.73 2.75
C SER A 73 5.47 -24.55 1.92
N ASN A 74 4.36 -23.93 2.36
CA ASN A 74 3.63 -22.96 1.56
C ASN A 74 3.84 -21.51 2.03
N GLY A 75 4.68 -21.31 3.05
CA GLY A 75 4.85 -20.02 3.71
C GLY A 75 3.81 -19.77 4.80
N ILE A 76 4.14 -18.87 5.71
CA ILE A 76 3.30 -18.45 6.83
C ILE A 76 2.42 -17.29 6.34
N PRO A 77 1.08 -17.42 6.36
CA PRO A 77 0.19 -16.34 5.95
C PRO A 77 0.33 -15.12 6.86
N ASP A 78 -0.09 -13.97 6.36
CA ASP A 78 -0.11 -12.68 7.04
C ASP A 78 -0.56 -12.74 8.51
N GLU A 79 -1.71 -13.36 8.78
CA GLU A 79 -2.28 -13.49 10.12
C GLU A 79 -1.38 -14.37 11.01
N GLY A 80 -0.76 -15.39 10.42
CA GLY A 80 0.23 -16.23 11.07
C GLY A 80 1.50 -15.46 11.45
N VAL A 81 2.01 -14.62 10.54
CA VAL A 81 3.18 -13.77 10.82
C VAL A 81 2.87 -12.80 11.95
N TYR A 82 1.69 -12.17 11.90
CA TYR A 82 1.22 -11.27 12.96
C TYR A 82 1.19 -11.96 14.32
N LEU A 83 0.56 -13.13 14.43
CA LEU A 83 0.44 -13.86 15.70
C LEU A 83 1.78 -14.29 16.28
N ILE A 84 2.70 -14.74 15.40
CA ILE A 84 4.06 -15.13 15.82
C ILE A 84 4.83 -13.92 16.33
N VAL A 85 4.79 -12.80 15.60
CA VAL A 85 5.49 -11.56 16.01
C VAL A 85 4.88 -10.98 17.28
N GLU A 86 3.55 -10.94 17.41
CA GLU A 86 2.86 -10.48 18.61
C GLU A 86 3.22 -11.32 19.84
N TYR A 87 3.27 -12.65 19.68
CA TYR A 87 3.68 -13.55 20.76
C TYR A 87 5.11 -13.27 21.24
N TYR A 88 6.07 -13.12 20.34
CA TYR A 88 7.44 -12.77 20.71
C TYR A 88 7.60 -11.31 21.15
N ALA A 89 6.61 -10.44 20.92
CA ALA A 89 6.62 -9.09 21.49
C ALA A 89 6.21 -9.09 22.96
N PHE A 90 5.19 -9.87 23.33
CA PHE A 90 4.47 -9.70 24.60
C PHE A 90 4.32 -10.97 25.45
N GLU A 91 4.24 -12.16 24.85
CA GLU A 91 3.72 -13.38 25.53
C GLU A 91 4.77 -14.49 25.69
N ALA A 92 5.91 -14.40 25.02
CA ALA A 92 6.98 -15.40 25.07
C ALA A 92 7.81 -15.40 26.38
N GLY A 93 7.42 -14.61 27.39
CA GLY A 93 8.11 -14.49 28.68
C GLY A 93 9.54 -13.98 28.52
N ARG A 94 10.53 -14.73 29.03
CA ARG A 94 11.96 -14.37 28.88
C ARG A 94 12.47 -14.39 27.44
N TYR A 95 11.69 -14.96 26.51
CA TYR A 95 12.02 -15.02 25.08
C TYR A 95 11.39 -13.88 24.29
N CYS A 96 10.70 -12.94 24.94
CA CYS A 96 10.23 -11.74 24.26
C CYS A 96 11.41 -10.93 23.71
N THR A 97 11.26 -10.36 22.52
CA THR A 97 12.34 -9.63 21.85
C THR A 97 11.97 -8.17 21.62
N GLN A 98 12.95 -7.28 21.75
CA GLN A 98 12.77 -5.86 21.40
C GLN A 98 12.42 -5.70 19.91
N LYS A 99 12.97 -6.56 19.05
CA LYS A 99 12.71 -6.54 17.61
C LYS A 99 11.26 -6.86 17.29
N ALA A 100 10.68 -7.88 17.92
CA ALA A 100 9.26 -8.19 17.78
C ALA A 100 8.36 -7.03 18.24
N ARG A 101 8.73 -6.35 19.35
CA ARG A 101 8.01 -5.15 19.82
C ARG A 101 8.06 -4.00 18.81
N GLN A 102 9.18 -3.82 18.12
CA GLN A 102 9.31 -2.81 17.09
C GLN A 102 8.53 -3.18 15.82
N ALA A 103 8.60 -4.45 15.41
CA ALA A 103 7.84 -4.98 14.28
C ALA A 103 6.33 -4.86 14.52
N ILE A 104 5.83 -5.26 15.68
CA ILE A 104 4.40 -5.16 16.01
C ILE A 104 3.95 -3.71 16.18
N ALA A 105 4.77 -2.83 16.74
CA ALA A 105 4.48 -1.38 16.79
C ALA A 105 4.38 -0.78 15.38
N HIS A 106 5.21 -1.26 14.45
CA HIS A 106 5.11 -0.91 13.04
C HIS A 106 3.80 -1.45 12.44
N PHE A 107 3.45 -2.72 12.67
CA PHE A 107 2.19 -3.30 12.19
C PHE A 107 0.95 -2.56 12.75
N TYR A 108 0.94 -2.19 14.04
CA TYR A 108 -0.15 -1.42 14.64
C TYR A 108 -0.29 -0.01 14.06
N LYS A 109 0.83 0.65 13.76
CA LYS A 109 0.83 1.95 13.06
C LYS A 109 0.18 1.86 11.67
N HIS A 110 0.24 0.69 11.04
CA HIS A 110 -0.36 0.39 9.74
C HIS A 110 -1.64 -0.48 9.81
N LYS A 111 -2.20 -0.65 11.02
CA LYS A 111 -3.43 -1.39 11.37
C LYS A 111 -3.47 -2.91 11.09
N THR A 112 -2.63 -3.49 10.22
CA THR A 112 -2.48 -4.96 9.99
C THR A 112 -1.10 -5.33 9.37
N PHE A 113 -0.70 -6.62 9.39
CA PHE A 113 0.42 -7.12 8.56
C PHE A 113 0.09 -6.95 7.07
N ASP A 114 -1.18 -7.07 6.69
CA ASP A 114 -1.69 -6.65 5.38
C ASP A 114 -1.31 -5.21 5.05
N GLY A 115 -1.43 -4.25 5.98
CA GLY A 115 -1.04 -2.86 5.73
C GLY A 115 0.46 -2.68 5.43
N PHE A 116 1.31 -3.52 6.02
CA PHE A 116 2.75 -3.52 5.79
C PHE A 116 3.13 -4.21 4.47
N VAL A 117 2.57 -5.39 4.19
CA VAL A 117 2.75 -6.08 2.92
C VAL A 117 2.18 -5.26 1.75
N TYR A 118 1.02 -4.64 1.92
CA TYR A 118 0.37 -3.80 0.92
C TYR A 118 1.24 -2.59 0.54
N LEU A 119 1.98 -2.03 1.51
CA LEU A 119 2.92 -0.91 1.29
C LEU A 119 4.26 -1.34 0.67
N ALA A 120 4.76 -2.53 1.01
CA ALA A 120 6.11 -2.97 0.65
C ALA A 120 6.19 -3.98 -0.50
N PHE A 121 5.10 -4.72 -0.80
CA PHE A 121 5.12 -5.92 -1.65
C PHE A 121 4.01 -6.05 -2.69
N SER A 122 3.08 -5.10 -2.83
CA SER A 122 2.08 -5.21 -3.88
C SER A 122 2.62 -4.66 -5.21
N PRO A 123 2.89 -5.51 -6.23
CA PRO A 123 3.33 -5.02 -7.53
C PRO A 123 2.19 -4.36 -8.31
N GLU A 124 0.93 -4.43 -7.84
CA GLU A 124 -0.18 -3.68 -8.41
C GLU A 124 -1.27 -3.36 -7.37
N LYS A 125 -1.30 -2.11 -6.91
CA LYS A 125 -2.42 -1.18 -7.16
C LYS A 125 -2.08 0.18 -6.55
N HIS A 126 -1.29 0.93 -7.29
CA HIS A 126 -1.70 2.31 -7.56
C HIS A 126 -3.18 2.27 -7.93
N SER A 127 -4.03 3.10 -7.32
CA SER A 127 -5.42 3.25 -7.78
C SER A 127 -5.39 3.42 -9.31
N PRO A 128 -6.44 3.02 -10.05
CA PRO A 128 -6.49 3.28 -11.49
C PRO A 128 -6.10 4.72 -11.85
N GLU A 129 -6.47 5.69 -11.00
CA GLU A 129 -6.00 7.09 -11.04
C GLU A 129 -4.48 7.19 -10.98
N LYS A 130 -3.83 6.59 -9.99
CA LYS A 130 -2.38 6.66 -9.81
C LYS A 130 -1.60 5.95 -10.93
N LYS A 131 -2.14 4.86 -11.53
CA LYS A 131 -1.54 4.24 -12.74
C LYS A 131 -1.60 5.21 -13.93
N VAL A 132 -2.74 5.87 -14.12
CA VAL A 132 -2.94 6.88 -15.18
C VAL A 132 -2.04 8.09 -14.95
N GLN A 133 -1.93 8.60 -13.72
CA GLN A 133 -1.01 9.70 -13.37
C GLN A 133 0.43 9.38 -13.78
N THR A 134 0.96 8.21 -13.36
CA THR A 134 2.33 7.80 -13.71
C THR A 134 2.51 7.66 -15.22
N SER A 135 1.52 7.11 -15.93
CA SER A 135 1.56 6.99 -17.39
C SER A 135 1.59 8.37 -18.07
N LEU A 136 0.76 9.30 -17.61
CA LEU A 136 0.68 10.66 -18.13
C LEU A 136 1.98 11.43 -17.87
N VAL A 137 2.53 11.33 -16.66
CA VAL A 137 3.81 11.96 -16.29
C VAL A 137 4.93 11.50 -17.21
N LYS A 138 5.08 10.19 -17.44
CA LYS A 138 6.07 9.65 -18.39
C LYS A 138 5.92 10.23 -19.80
N GLY A 139 4.68 10.48 -20.23
CA GLY A 139 4.39 11.06 -21.54
C GLY A 139 4.76 12.54 -21.68
N ILE A 140 4.76 13.30 -20.59
CA ILE A 140 4.99 14.76 -20.60
C ILE A 140 6.30 15.19 -19.93
N GLU A 141 7.07 14.25 -19.37
CA GLU A 141 8.26 14.54 -18.56
C GLU A 141 9.28 15.43 -19.26
N LYS A 142 9.54 15.17 -20.55
CA LYS A 142 10.55 15.88 -21.34
C LYS A 142 10.13 17.28 -21.78
N ILE A 143 8.85 17.59 -21.67
CA ILE A 143 8.25 18.81 -22.26
C ILE A 143 7.82 19.78 -21.15
N ALA A 144 7.36 19.27 -20.01
CA ALA A 144 6.61 20.06 -19.04
C ALA A 144 7.18 20.02 -17.60
N ASN A 145 8.24 19.26 -17.35
CA ASN A 145 8.84 19.06 -16.02
C ASN A 145 7.79 18.81 -14.91
N PRO A 146 6.97 17.75 -15.04
CA PRO A 146 5.87 17.48 -14.15
C PRO A 146 6.35 17.09 -12.74
N VAL A 147 5.65 17.61 -11.73
CA VAL A 147 5.79 17.23 -10.33
C VAL A 147 4.47 16.65 -9.86
N MET A 148 4.51 15.43 -9.30
CA MET A 148 3.31 14.79 -8.78
C MET A 148 3.04 15.17 -7.32
N GLU A 149 1.77 15.05 -6.92
CA GLU A 149 1.37 15.03 -5.51
C GLU A 149 1.76 16.30 -4.74
N VAL A 150 1.60 17.47 -5.38
CA VAL A 150 2.03 18.76 -4.85
C VAL A 150 1.06 19.27 -3.80
N ASN A 151 1.55 19.51 -2.59
CA ASN A 151 0.73 20.00 -1.48
C ASN A 151 0.27 21.44 -1.70
N THR A 152 -0.96 21.71 -1.30
CA THR A 152 -1.56 23.05 -1.16
C THR A 152 -2.28 23.13 0.19
N PRO A 153 -2.65 24.33 0.67
CA PRO A 153 -3.45 24.46 1.89
C PRO A 153 -4.82 23.76 1.83
N ALA A 154 -5.36 23.51 0.64
CA ALA A 154 -6.69 22.92 0.43
C ALA A 154 -6.68 21.45 -0.03
N GLY A 155 -5.52 20.80 -0.03
CA GLY A 155 -5.37 19.43 -0.53
C GLY A 155 -4.12 19.27 -1.37
N LYS A 156 -4.16 18.35 -2.33
CA LYS A 156 -2.97 17.95 -3.08
C LYS A 156 -3.28 17.84 -4.57
N ILE A 157 -2.48 18.52 -5.38
CA ILE A 157 -2.57 18.49 -6.84
C ILE A 157 -1.95 17.19 -7.33
N ASP A 158 -2.66 16.48 -8.21
CA ASP A 158 -2.16 15.24 -8.79
C ASP A 158 -0.88 15.45 -9.60
N ILE A 159 -0.91 16.38 -10.56
CA ILE A 159 0.25 16.75 -11.39
C ILE A 159 0.29 18.26 -11.59
N LEU A 160 1.43 18.87 -11.27
CA LEU A 160 1.77 20.26 -11.56
C LEU A 160 2.86 20.30 -12.62
N THR A 161 2.69 21.14 -13.64
CA THR A 161 3.74 21.44 -14.61
C THR A 161 4.09 22.93 -14.55
N ILE A 162 5.03 23.37 -15.38
CA ILE A 162 5.35 24.80 -15.49
C ILE A 162 4.21 25.66 -16.09
N HIS A 163 3.18 25.04 -16.68
CA HIS A 163 2.09 25.74 -17.37
C HIS A 163 0.69 25.26 -16.98
N GLU A 164 0.57 24.09 -16.37
CA GLU A 164 -0.72 23.44 -16.11
C GLU A 164 -0.80 22.91 -14.67
N ILE A 165 -2.03 22.88 -14.15
CA ILE A 165 -2.41 21.98 -13.07
C ILE A 165 -3.35 20.92 -13.66
N ILE A 166 -3.12 19.66 -13.31
CA ILE A 166 -3.83 18.53 -13.88
C ILE A 166 -4.39 17.67 -12.74
N GLU A 167 -5.70 17.44 -12.75
CA GLU A 167 -6.38 16.45 -11.89
C GLU A 167 -6.70 15.21 -12.72
N VAL A 168 -6.33 14.03 -12.23
CA VAL A 168 -6.60 12.75 -12.89
C VAL A 168 -7.75 12.06 -12.18
N LYS A 169 -8.82 11.73 -12.92
CA LYS A 169 -10.02 11.13 -12.32
C LYS A 169 -10.62 10.06 -13.19
N ASN A 170 -11.24 9.06 -12.56
CA ASN A 170 -12.18 8.22 -13.31
C ASN A 170 -13.30 9.11 -13.88
N VAL A 171 -13.75 8.83 -15.10
CA VAL A 171 -14.78 9.63 -15.79
C VAL A 171 -16.07 9.75 -14.98
N LEU A 172 -16.43 8.77 -14.15
CA LEU A 172 -17.59 8.86 -13.26
C LEU A 172 -17.45 9.95 -12.19
N GLY A 173 -16.21 10.32 -11.84
CA GLY A 173 -15.86 11.33 -10.85
C GLY A 173 -15.65 12.75 -11.41
N TRP A 174 -15.95 13.01 -12.70
CA TRP A 174 -15.60 14.27 -13.37
C TRP A 174 -16.04 15.55 -12.64
N LYS A 175 -17.20 15.55 -11.96
CA LYS A 175 -17.69 16.70 -11.18
C LYS A 175 -16.76 17.02 -10.01
N SER A 176 -16.28 15.99 -9.31
CA SER A 176 -15.32 16.17 -8.22
C SER A 176 -13.98 16.70 -8.74
N ALA A 177 -13.55 16.23 -9.91
CA ALA A 177 -12.32 16.72 -10.54
C ALA A 177 -12.41 18.22 -10.89
N ILE A 178 -13.56 18.68 -11.39
CA ILE A 178 -13.83 20.12 -11.62
C ILE A 178 -13.74 20.90 -10.31
N GLY A 179 -14.40 20.43 -9.24
CA GLY A 179 -14.34 21.11 -7.94
C GLY A 179 -12.91 21.23 -7.42
N GLN A 180 -12.15 20.14 -7.45
CA GLN A 180 -10.76 20.10 -7.01
C GLN A 180 -9.88 21.04 -7.85
N ILE A 181 -9.93 20.96 -9.18
CA ILE A 181 -9.04 21.77 -10.04
C ILE A 181 -9.32 23.27 -9.95
N LEU A 182 -10.58 23.67 -9.70
CA LEU A 182 -10.93 25.07 -9.48
C LEU A 182 -10.34 25.60 -8.17
N ILE A 183 -10.43 24.82 -7.09
CA ILE A 183 -9.84 25.18 -5.79
C ILE A 183 -8.31 25.25 -5.89
N TYR A 184 -7.68 24.26 -6.52
CA TYR A 184 -6.22 24.28 -6.71
C TYR A 184 -5.76 25.43 -7.59
N GLY A 185 -6.54 25.78 -8.61
CA GLY A 185 -6.26 26.92 -9.49
C GLY A 185 -6.20 28.27 -8.79
N HIS A 186 -6.78 28.42 -7.60
CA HIS A 186 -6.61 29.62 -6.78
C HIS A 186 -5.15 29.83 -6.34
N TYR A 187 -4.43 28.75 -6.05
CA TYR A 187 -3.01 28.79 -5.66
C TYR A 187 -2.06 28.88 -6.86
N TYR A 188 -2.56 28.61 -8.08
CA TYR A 188 -1.80 28.63 -9.33
C TYR A 188 -2.57 29.43 -10.40
N PRO A 189 -2.80 30.74 -10.21
CA PRO A 189 -3.75 31.52 -11.02
C PRO A 189 -3.36 31.63 -12.50
N ASN A 190 -2.06 31.57 -12.81
CA ASN A 190 -1.54 31.64 -14.18
C ASN A 190 -1.42 30.27 -14.86
N HIS A 191 -1.77 29.17 -14.17
CA HIS A 191 -1.70 27.83 -14.76
C HIS A 191 -3.03 27.49 -15.45
N GLN A 192 -2.92 26.87 -16.62
CA GLN A 192 -4.07 26.28 -17.29
C GLN A 192 -4.61 25.12 -16.45
N LYS A 193 -5.92 25.11 -16.22
CA LYS A 193 -6.60 24.02 -15.51
C LYS A 193 -6.88 22.91 -16.49
N ARG A 194 -6.57 21.68 -16.10
CA ARG A 194 -6.85 20.49 -16.90
C ARG A 194 -7.41 19.38 -16.02
N ILE A 195 -8.41 18.68 -16.54
CA ILE A 195 -8.80 17.37 -16.01
C ILE A 195 -8.43 16.30 -17.04
N HIS A 196 -7.86 15.20 -16.57
CA HIS A 196 -7.54 14.03 -17.38
C HIS A 196 -8.40 12.86 -16.91
N LEU A 197 -9.39 12.51 -17.73
CA LEU A 197 -10.41 11.54 -17.37
C LEU A 197 -10.11 10.17 -17.99
N PHE A 198 -10.24 9.12 -17.20
CA PHE A 198 -10.08 7.75 -17.69
C PHE A 198 -11.31 6.87 -17.45
N GLY A 199 -11.45 5.83 -18.27
CA GLY A 199 -12.55 4.87 -18.20
C GLY A 199 -13.66 5.13 -19.21
N GLN A 200 -14.60 4.19 -19.29
CA GLN A 200 -15.61 4.17 -20.35
C GLN A 200 -16.83 5.04 -20.01
N CYS A 201 -17.29 5.82 -20.99
CA CYS A 201 -18.59 6.49 -20.97
C CYS A 201 -19.07 6.72 -22.42
N CYS A 202 -20.36 6.96 -22.60
CA CYS A 202 -20.95 7.22 -23.91
C CYS A 202 -20.61 8.64 -24.43
N SER A 203 -20.74 8.85 -25.74
CA SER A 203 -20.43 10.12 -26.41
C SER A 203 -21.21 11.31 -25.86
N ASN A 204 -22.49 11.12 -25.50
CA ASN A 204 -23.31 12.17 -24.90
C ASN A 204 -22.73 12.66 -23.57
N THR A 205 -22.24 11.73 -22.73
CA THR A 205 -21.57 12.07 -21.47
C THR A 205 -20.26 12.83 -21.74
N LYS A 206 -19.47 12.43 -22.73
CA LYS A 206 -18.24 13.16 -23.11
C LYS A 206 -18.54 14.60 -23.55
N GLN A 207 -19.59 14.80 -24.37
CA GLN A 207 -20.02 16.12 -24.82
C GLN A 207 -20.49 16.99 -23.66
N LEU A 208 -21.28 16.43 -22.74
CA LEU A 208 -21.74 17.12 -21.54
C LEU A 208 -20.57 17.57 -20.66
N ILE A 209 -19.61 16.68 -20.41
CA ILE A 209 -18.41 17.00 -19.63
C ILE A 209 -17.61 18.10 -20.31
N LYS A 210 -17.38 17.99 -21.62
CA LYS A 210 -16.65 18.99 -22.39
C LYS A 210 -17.32 20.36 -22.34
N PHE A 211 -18.64 20.42 -22.53
CA PHE A 211 -19.41 21.66 -22.41
C PHE A 211 -19.16 22.36 -21.07
N HIS A 212 -19.29 21.64 -19.95
CA HIS A 212 -19.05 22.22 -18.63
C HIS A 212 -17.59 22.63 -18.39
N CYS A 213 -16.62 21.88 -18.92
CA CYS A 213 -15.21 22.22 -18.80
C CYS A 213 -14.88 23.49 -19.61
N ASP A 214 -15.42 23.61 -20.83
CA ASP A 214 -15.20 24.78 -21.70
C ASP A 214 -15.73 26.07 -21.03
N GLU A 215 -16.94 26.04 -20.47
CA GLU A 215 -17.53 27.18 -19.71
C GLU A 215 -16.67 27.63 -18.53
N LEU A 216 -15.90 26.71 -17.95
CA LEU A 216 -15.03 26.97 -16.79
C LEU A 216 -13.56 27.21 -17.18
N ASN A 217 -13.26 27.28 -18.48
CA ASN A 217 -11.90 27.36 -19.02
C ASN A 217 -10.98 26.24 -18.48
N ILE A 218 -11.52 25.01 -18.44
CA ILE A 218 -10.81 23.78 -18.06
C ILE A 218 -10.58 22.95 -19.32
N GLN A 219 -9.33 22.56 -19.58
CA GLN A 219 -9.05 21.60 -20.64
C GLN A 219 -9.44 20.19 -20.20
N VAL A 220 -10.09 19.42 -21.08
CA VAL A 220 -10.43 18.02 -20.85
C VAL A 220 -9.66 17.11 -21.80
N THR A 221 -9.03 16.08 -21.25
CA THR A 221 -8.32 15.05 -22.02
C THR A 221 -8.74 13.66 -21.53
N TRP A 222 -8.56 12.63 -22.35
CA TRP A 222 -9.16 11.31 -22.13
C TRP A 222 -8.11 10.19 -22.21
N GLN A 223 -8.32 9.11 -21.45
CA GLN A 223 -7.58 7.84 -21.54
C GLN A 223 -8.48 6.61 -21.41
#